data_AF-A0A7J7F6U5-F1
#
_entry.id   AF-A0A7J7F6U5-F1
#
_cell.length_a   1.000
_cell.length_b   1.000
_cell.length_c   1.000
_cell.angle_alpha   90.00
_cell.angle_beta   90.00
_cell.angle_gamma   90.00
#
_symmetry.space_group_name_H-M   'P 1'
#
loop_
_entity.id
_entity.type
_entity.pdbx_description
1 polymer ?
#
loop_
_entity_poly.entity_id
_entity_poly.type
_entity_poly.pdbx_seq_one_letter_code
_entity_poly.pdbx_strand_id
1 'polypeptide(L)'
;MCDLHTVIDGSKLSCCQQYEENLVDMVKEALEKLQLNIVEMKDENATLDGGDVLFTGREFFVGLSKRTNQRGAEILADTFKDYAVSTVPVADALHLKSFCSMAGPNLIAIGSSESAQKALKVNTKLCSF
;
A
#
# COMPACT_ATOMS: atom_id res chain seq x y z
N MET A 1 -11.80 6.04 -3.87
CA MET A 1 -12.43 4.87 -3.23
C MET A 1 -11.33 3.83 -3.02
N CYS A 2 -10.47 4.08 -2.04
CA CYS A 2 -9.44 3.21 -1.49
C CYS A 2 -9.37 3.58 0.00
N ASP A 3 -8.50 2.97 0.79
CA ASP A 3 -8.14 3.41 2.15
C ASP A 3 -8.90 2.67 3.26
N LEU A 4 -8.81 1.33 3.20
CA LEU A 4 -8.80 0.57 4.45
C LEU A 4 -8.03 -0.76 4.32
N HIS A 5 -7.80 -1.20 3.08
CA HIS A 5 -7.54 -2.60 2.83
C HIS A 5 -6.74 -2.85 1.56
N THR A 6 -5.70 -3.66 1.68
CA THR A 6 -4.95 -4.22 0.54
C THR A 6 -5.36 -5.68 0.38
N VAL A 7 -5.97 -6.05 -0.75
CA VAL A 7 -6.38 -7.43 -1.08
C VAL A 7 -5.51 -7.93 -2.22
N ILE A 8 -4.75 -8.99 -1.99
CA ILE A 8 -3.88 -9.63 -2.98
C ILE A 8 -3.97 -11.14 -2.83
N ASP A 9 -4.24 -11.82 -3.95
CA ASP A 9 -4.25 -13.29 -4.04
C ASP A 9 -5.12 -13.98 -2.97
N GLY A 10 -6.34 -13.48 -2.76
CA GLY A 10 -7.26 -14.01 -1.74
C GLY A 10 -6.90 -13.67 -0.28
N SER A 11 -5.74 -13.06 -0.04
CA SER A 11 -5.26 -12.62 1.27
C SER A 11 -5.37 -11.12 1.42
N LYS A 12 -5.61 -10.67 2.65
CA LYS A 12 -5.97 -9.29 2.95
C LYS A 12 -5.22 -8.74 4.15
N LEU A 13 -4.71 -7.52 4.03
CA LEU A 13 -4.22 -6.73 5.16
C LEU A 13 -5.21 -5.61 5.48
N SER A 14 -5.74 -5.63 6.70
CA SER A 14 -6.53 -4.55 7.31
C SER A 14 -5.61 -3.63 8.09
N CYS A 15 -5.65 -2.33 7.76
CA CYS A 15 -4.76 -1.34 8.34
C CYS A 15 -5.42 -0.56 9.47
N CYS A 16 -4.67 -0.38 10.56
CA CYS A 16 -5.05 0.47 11.68
C CYS A 16 -4.75 1.94 11.34
N GLN A 17 -5.74 2.71 10.86
CA GLN A 17 -5.76 4.15 11.04
C GLN A 17 -7.16 4.70 11.32
N GLN A 18 -7.19 5.76 12.14
CA GLN A 18 -8.31 6.49 12.73
C GLN A 18 -9.45 6.80 11.73
N TYR A 19 -10.42 5.89 11.61
CA TYR A 19 -11.73 6.15 11.03
C TYR A 19 -12.81 5.62 11.97
N GLU A 20 -14.04 6.12 11.86
CA GLU A 20 -15.18 5.65 12.65
C GLU A 20 -15.21 4.12 12.69
N GLU A 21 -15.20 3.53 13.89
CA GLU A 21 -15.13 2.06 14.07
C GLU A 21 -16.17 1.33 13.21
N ASN A 22 -17.33 1.95 13.02
CA ASN A 22 -18.41 1.47 12.16
C ASN A 22 -17.98 1.14 10.72
N LEU A 23 -17.09 1.94 10.11
CA LEU A 23 -16.65 1.69 8.73
C LEU A 23 -15.74 0.47 8.65
N VAL A 24 -14.88 0.28 9.66
CA VAL A 24 -13.93 -0.84 9.69
C VAL A 24 -14.67 -2.16 9.85
N ASP A 25 -15.64 -2.20 10.75
CA ASP A 25 -16.46 -3.38 11.01
C ASP A 25 -17.32 -3.77 9.79
N MET A 26 -17.97 -2.79 9.15
CA MET A 26 -18.76 -3.08 7.93
C MET A 26 -17.89 -3.65 6.80
N VAL A 27 -16.71 -3.07 6.59
CA VAL A 27 -15.82 -3.56 5.54
C VAL A 27 -15.29 -4.93 5.93
N LYS A 28 -14.95 -5.17 7.20
CA LYS A 28 -14.55 -6.49 7.73
C LYS A 28 -15.60 -7.56 7.43
N GLU A 29 -16.85 -7.32 7.82
CA GLU A 29 -17.97 -8.24 7.56
C GLU A 29 -18.14 -8.55 6.07
N ALA A 30 -18.00 -7.54 5.22
CA ALA A 30 -18.15 -7.71 3.77
C ALA A 30 -17.10 -8.68 3.19
N LEU A 31 -15.92 -8.79 3.81
CA LEU A 31 -14.84 -9.63 3.28
C LEU A 31 -14.82 -11.01 3.89
N GLU A 32 -15.26 -11.13 5.15
CA GLU A 32 -15.53 -12.42 5.77
C GLU A 32 -16.54 -13.19 4.91
N LYS A 33 -17.56 -12.49 4.37
CA LYS A 33 -18.50 -13.05 3.39
C LYS A 33 -17.86 -13.48 2.07
N LEU A 34 -16.74 -12.87 1.68
CA LEU A 34 -15.95 -13.24 0.51
C LEU A 34 -14.94 -14.35 0.79
N GLN A 35 -14.91 -14.90 2.01
CA GLN A 35 -14.01 -15.98 2.44
C GLN A 35 -12.53 -15.65 2.22
N LEU A 36 -12.19 -14.37 2.32
CA LEU A 36 -10.80 -13.91 2.23
C LEU A 36 -10.09 -14.12 3.57
N ASN A 37 -8.79 -14.43 3.52
CA ASN A 37 -7.98 -14.47 4.73
C ASN A 37 -7.68 -13.04 5.19
N ILE A 38 -8.15 -12.64 6.37
CA ILE A 38 -7.99 -11.29 6.91
C ILE A 38 -6.88 -11.27 7.96
N VAL A 39 -5.84 -10.50 7.68
CA VAL A 39 -4.76 -10.17 8.61
C VAL A 39 -4.99 -8.75 9.12
N GLU A 40 -5.08 -8.59 10.44
CA GLU A 40 -5.23 -7.28 11.09
C GLU A 40 -3.88 -6.78 11.59
N MET A 41 -3.54 -5.53 11.26
CA MET A 41 -2.38 -4.84 11.80
C MET A 41 -2.65 -4.39 13.24
N LYS A 42 -2.25 -5.18 14.24
CA LYS A 42 -2.54 -4.92 15.67
C LYS A 42 -1.50 -4.07 16.40
N ASP A 43 -0.37 -3.77 15.76
CA ASP A 43 0.72 -2.98 16.35
C ASP A 43 0.35 -1.50 16.34
N GLU A 44 0.14 -0.91 17.51
CA GLU A 44 -0.27 0.50 17.66
C GLU A 44 0.79 1.49 17.15
N ASN A 45 2.04 1.07 17.00
CA ASN A 45 3.10 1.89 16.42
C ASN A 45 3.17 1.77 14.91
N ALA A 46 2.40 0.87 14.30
CA ALA A 46 2.38 0.66 12.86
C ALA A 46 1.25 1.47 12.23
N THR A 47 1.58 2.21 11.19
CA THR A 47 0.57 2.89 10.37
C THR A 47 0.81 2.57 8.91
N LEU A 48 -0.27 2.26 8.19
CA LEU A 48 -0.24 2.02 6.77
C LEU A 48 -1.55 2.46 6.15
N ASP A 49 -1.46 3.19 5.04
CA ASP A 49 -2.62 3.58 4.24
C ASP A 49 -2.60 2.80 2.92
N GLY A 50 -3.75 2.26 2.53
CA GLY A 50 -3.90 1.56 1.25
C GLY A 50 -3.55 2.45 0.06
N GLY A 51 -3.66 3.78 0.19
CA GLY A 51 -3.17 4.75 -0.77
C GLY A 51 -1.66 4.68 -1.06
N ASP A 52 -0.86 4.27 -0.06
CA ASP A 52 0.60 4.21 -0.17
C ASP A 52 1.12 2.87 -0.72
N VAL A 53 0.24 1.90 -0.97
CA VAL A 53 0.64 0.57 -1.46
C VAL A 53 0.35 0.46 -2.94
N LEU A 54 1.41 0.20 -3.72
CA LEU A 54 1.35 -0.15 -5.13
C LEU A 54 1.82 -1.59 -5.33
N PHE A 55 0.92 -2.47 -5.74
CA PHE A 55 1.27 -3.83 -6.16
C PHE A 55 1.38 -3.91 -7.68
N THR A 56 2.49 -4.47 -8.15
CA THR A 56 2.82 -4.54 -9.57
C THR A 56 2.42 -5.85 -10.25
N GLY A 57 1.93 -6.82 -9.46
CA GLY A 57 1.82 -8.22 -9.88
C GLY A 57 3.05 -9.07 -9.55
N ARG A 58 4.17 -8.44 -9.11
CA ARG A 58 5.43 -9.12 -8.78
C ARG A 58 6.05 -8.69 -7.46
N GLU A 59 5.89 -7.43 -7.11
CA GLU A 59 6.41 -6.85 -5.88
C GLU A 59 5.54 -5.67 -5.45
N PHE A 60 5.77 -5.23 -4.22
CA PHE A 60 5.17 -4.06 -3.61
C PHE A 60 6.12 -2.88 -3.57
N PHE A 61 5.58 -1.72 -3.89
CA PHE A 61 6.15 -0.44 -3.47
C PHE A 61 5.27 0.17 -2.39
N VAL A 62 5.87 0.54 -1.26
CA VAL A 62 5.18 1.14 -0.12
C VAL A 62 5.70 2.56 0.09
N GLY A 63 4.83 3.54 -0.05
CA GLY A 63 5.11 4.94 0.22
C GLY A 63 5.34 5.16 1.71
N LEU A 64 6.50 5.71 2.10
CA LEU A 64 6.71 6.24 3.45
C LEU A 64 6.23 7.69 3.46
N SER A 65 5.08 7.91 4.08
CA SER A 65 4.33 9.16 4.07
C SER A 65 4.02 9.60 5.51
N LYS A 66 3.22 10.65 5.68
CA LYS A 66 2.67 11.00 7.00
C LYS A 66 1.67 9.97 7.53
N ARG A 67 1.13 9.12 6.66
CA ARG A 67 0.10 8.12 6.96
C ARG A 67 0.69 6.71 7.08
N THR A 68 1.75 6.42 6.34
CA THR A 68 2.40 5.11 6.31
C THR A 68 3.83 5.19 6.81
N ASN A 69 4.16 4.41 7.84
CA ASN A 69 5.48 4.38 8.42
C ASN A 69 6.23 3.07 8.12
N GLN A 70 7.50 3.01 8.53
CA GLN A 70 8.36 1.86 8.27
C GLN A 70 7.80 0.57 8.89
N ARG A 71 7.23 0.67 10.10
CA ARG A 71 6.66 -0.48 10.80
C ARG A 71 5.45 -1.06 10.06
N GLY A 72 4.59 -0.21 9.49
CA GLY A 72 3.48 -0.64 8.64
C GLY A 72 3.96 -1.38 7.39
N ALA A 73 5.03 -0.89 6.76
CA ALA A 73 5.63 -1.54 5.59
C ALA A 73 6.23 -2.93 5.92
N GLU A 74 6.85 -3.08 7.10
CA GLU A 74 7.36 -4.36 7.59
C GLU A 74 6.25 -5.39 7.81
N ILE A 75 5.14 -4.97 8.45
CA ILE A 75 3.98 -5.85 8.66
C ILE A 75 3.38 -6.29 7.32
N LEU A 76 3.36 -5.42 6.31
CA LEU A 76 2.95 -5.78 4.96
C LEU A 76 3.87 -6.85 4.36
N ALA A 77 5.19 -6.71 4.52
CA ALA A 77 6.16 -7.71 4.06
C ALA A 77 5.99 -9.06 4.78
N ASP A 78 5.75 -9.04 6.09
CA ASP A 78 5.50 -10.26 6.88
C ASP A 78 4.18 -10.94 6.50
N THR A 79 3.20 -10.16 6.06
CA THR A 79 1.89 -10.66 5.62
C THR A 79 1.97 -11.31 4.24
N PHE A 80 2.73 -10.73 3.31
CA PHE A 80 2.83 -11.16 1.92
C PHE A 80 4.24 -11.64 1.57
N LYS A 81 4.70 -12.70 2.26
CA LYS A 81 6.09 -13.18 2.21
C LYS A 81 6.60 -13.61 0.83
N ASP A 82 5.69 -13.97 -0.07
CA ASP A 82 6.02 -14.40 -1.44
C ASP A 82 6.39 -13.23 -2.36
N TYR A 83 6.16 -11.99 -1.92
CA TYR A 83 6.40 -10.79 -2.70
C TYR A 83 7.44 -9.89 -2.04
N ALA A 84 8.37 -9.38 -2.84
CA ALA A 84 9.31 -8.38 -2.36
C ALA A 84 8.58 -7.08 -1.99
N VAL A 85 9.07 -6.38 -0.97
CA VAL A 85 8.57 -5.07 -0.56
C VAL A 85 9.71 -4.06 -0.58
N SER A 86 9.53 -2.97 -1.32
CA SER A 86 10.47 -1.85 -1.38
C SER A 86 9.78 -0.56 -0.91
N THR A 87 10.45 0.25 -0.10
CA THR A 87 9.89 1.53 0.36
C THR A 87 10.26 2.70 -0.58
N VAL A 88 9.38 3.69 -0.66
CA VAL A 88 9.54 4.89 -1.50
C VAL A 88 9.22 6.13 -0.65
N PRO A 89 10.13 7.10 -0.50
CA PRO A 89 9.82 8.34 0.24
C PRO A 89 8.70 9.15 -0.44
N VAL A 90 7.69 9.55 0.33
CA VAL A 90 6.57 10.40 -0.12
C VAL A 90 6.53 11.68 0.71
N ALA A 91 7.13 12.75 0.20
CA ALA A 91 7.28 14.01 0.93
C ALA A 91 6.14 15.03 0.67
N ASP A 92 5.77 15.24 -0.59
CA ASP A 92 4.89 16.36 -1.01
C ASP A 92 3.54 15.92 -1.59
N ALA A 93 3.12 14.68 -1.31
CA ALA A 93 1.85 14.13 -1.77
C ALA A 93 1.11 13.46 -0.62
N LEU A 94 -0.20 13.25 -0.79
CA LEU A 94 -1.00 12.56 0.21
C LEU A 94 -0.59 11.09 0.32
N HIS A 95 -0.45 10.41 -0.83
CA HIS A 95 -0.01 9.03 -0.92
C HIS A 95 0.90 8.78 -2.13
N LEU A 96 1.59 7.63 -2.14
CA LEU A 96 2.31 7.12 -3.31
C LEU A 96 1.41 7.10 -4.56
N LYS A 97 0.18 6.58 -4.43
CA LYS A 97 -0.78 6.52 -5.55
C LYS A 97 -1.34 7.86 -6.00
N SER A 98 -1.05 8.96 -5.29
CA SER A 98 -1.43 10.30 -5.75
C SER A 98 -0.69 10.72 -7.02
N PHE A 99 0.44 10.08 -7.34
CA PHE A 99 1.24 10.41 -8.52
C PHE A 99 1.72 9.20 -9.33
N CYS A 100 1.37 7.96 -8.93
CA CYS A 100 1.62 6.78 -9.75
C CYS A 100 0.53 5.70 -9.62
N SER A 101 0.40 4.84 -10.63
CA SER A 101 -0.49 3.66 -10.61
C SER A 101 -0.06 2.66 -11.69
N MET A 102 -0.46 1.40 -11.56
CA MET A 102 -0.38 0.45 -12.68
C MET A 102 -1.32 0.91 -13.80
N ALA A 103 -0.79 1.02 -15.03
CA ALA A 103 -1.55 1.29 -16.26
C ALA A 103 -1.65 0.06 -17.18
N GLY A 104 -0.98 -1.03 -16.81
CA GLY A 104 -1.03 -2.33 -17.48
C GLY A 104 0.04 -3.26 -16.93
N PRO A 105 0.10 -4.52 -17.37
CA PRO A 105 1.22 -5.41 -17.05
C PRO A 105 2.53 -4.73 -17.46
N ASN A 106 3.48 -4.64 -16.52
CA ASN A 106 4.79 -4.01 -16.72
C ASN A 106 4.73 -2.52 -17.09
N LEU A 107 3.63 -1.82 -16.77
CA LEU A 107 3.49 -0.41 -17.07
C LEU A 107 3.00 0.35 -15.84
N ILE A 108 3.84 1.24 -15.33
CA ILE A 108 3.48 2.22 -14.31
C ILE A 108 3.25 3.58 -14.99
N ALA A 109 2.05 4.14 -14.81
CA ALA A 109 1.82 5.55 -15.06
C ALA A 109 2.40 6.37 -13.91
N ILE A 110 3.17 7.40 -14.22
CA ILE A 110 3.76 8.30 -13.23
C ILE A 110 3.64 9.76 -13.66
N GLY A 111 3.35 10.64 -12.70
CA GLY A 111 3.31 12.08 -12.92
C GLY A 111 4.68 12.68 -13.24
N SER A 112 4.67 13.86 -13.86
CA SER A 112 5.88 14.61 -14.20
C SER A 112 6.29 15.65 -13.13
N SER A 113 5.63 15.64 -11.97
CA SER A 113 6.00 16.54 -10.85
C SER A 113 7.37 16.18 -10.28
N GLU A 114 8.02 17.15 -9.65
CA GLU A 114 9.35 16.93 -9.05
C GLU A 114 9.33 15.80 -8.01
N SER A 115 8.30 15.75 -7.17
CA SER A 115 8.14 14.72 -6.15
C SER A 115 7.95 13.32 -6.75
N ALA A 116 7.20 13.21 -7.85
CA ALA A 116 7.05 11.94 -8.58
C ALA A 116 8.37 11.49 -9.22
N GLN A 117 9.12 12.43 -9.80
CA GLN A 117 10.42 12.14 -10.41
C GLN A 117 11.48 11.79 -9.36
N LYS A 118 11.43 12.37 -8.16
CA LYS A 118 12.28 11.98 -7.02
C LYS A 118 11.98 10.55 -6.59
N ALA A 119 10.71 10.18 -6.43
CA ALA A 119 10.29 8.82 -6.12
C ALA A 119 10.81 7.81 -7.17
N LEU A 120 10.75 8.17 -8.45
CA LEU A 120 11.27 7.36 -9.56
C LEU A 120 12.80 7.19 -9.52
N LYS A 121 13.54 8.28 -9.31
CA LYS A 121 15.02 8.27 -9.34
C LYS A 121 15.64 7.53 -8.16
N VAL A 122 15.02 7.63 -6.98
CA VAL A 122 15.50 6.97 -5.76
C VAL A 122 15.29 5.46 -5.82
N ASN A 123 14.32 5.00 -6.60
CA ASN A 123 13.99 3.59 -6.69
C ASN A 123 14.13 3.12 -8.15
N THR A 124 15.36 2.82 -8.56
CA THR A 124 15.70 2.36 -9.92
C THR A 124 14.92 1.10 -10.36
N LYS A 125 14.38 0.34 -9.40
CA LYS A 125 13.45 -0.77 -9.66
C LYS A 125 12.13 -0.30 -10.29
N LEU A 126 11.65 0.90 -9.97
CA LEU A 126 10.47 1.50 -10.61
C LEU A 126 10.68 1.78 -12.11
N CYS A 127 11.92 1.73 -12.61
CA CYS A 127 12.25 1.91 -14.02
C CYS A 127 12.60 0.60 -14.74
N SER A 128 12.64 -0.54 -14.04
CA SER A 128 13.20 -1.80 -14.58
C SER A 128 12.13 -2.79 -15.06
N PHE A 129 11.00 -2.28 -15.55
CA PHE A 129 9.82 -3.09 -15.95
C PHE A 129 9.93 -3.77 -17.31
#